data_AF-A0A6L6C6I6-F1
#
_entry.id   AF-A0A6L6C6I6-F1
#
_cell.length_a   1.000
_cell.length_b   1.000
_cell.length_c   1.000
_cell.angle_alpha   90.00
_cell.angle_beta   90.00
_cell.angle_gamma   90.00
#
_symmetry.space_group_name_H-M   'P 1'
#
loop_
_entity.id
_entity.type
_entity.pdbx_description
1 polymer ?
#
loop_
_entity_poly.entity_id
_entity_poly.type
_entity_poly.pdbx_seq_one_letter_code
_entity_poly.pdbx_strand_id
1 'polypeptide(L)' 'MATRLPLRSSLALAGLRIVNRTSRALGVGQGTVAGGRVALRIDPQLVRRMSARRRIVLVTGTNGKTTTTALVV' A
#
# COMPACT_ATOMS: atom_id res chain seq x y z
N MET A 1 2.35 18.36 -12.53
CA MET A 1 1.58 17.65 -13.59
C MET A 1 1.22 16.25 -13.06
N ALA A 2 -0.03 16.04 -12.65
CA ALA A 2 -0.48 14.77 -12.06
C ALA A 2 -0.66 13.73 -13.18
N THR A 3 0.26 12.76 -13.27
CA THR A 3 0.09 11.65 -14.20
C THR A 3 -1.12 10.84 -13.74
N ARG A 4 -2.19 10.79 -14.54
CA ARG A 4 -3.34 9.94 -14.25
C ARG A 4 -2.85 8.51 -14.09
N LEU A 5 -3.23 7.87 -12.97
CA LEU A 5 -2.94 6.46 -12.77
C LEU A 5 -3.68 5.66 -13.86
N PRO A 6 -3.04 4.66 -14.46
CA PRO A 6 -3.70 3.74 -15.38
C PRO A 6 -4.91 3.09 -14.72
N LEU A 7 -5.97 2.81 -15.50
CA LEU A 7 -7.21 2.22 -14.98
C LEU A 7 -6.96 0.97 -14.13
N ARG A 8 -6.04 0.09 -14.56
CA ARG A 8 -5.63 -1.08 -13.77
C ARG A 8 -5.09 -0.74 -12.38
N SER A 9 -4.34 0.35 -12.23
CA SER A 9 -3.80 0.78 -10.94
C SER A 9 -4.91 1.33 -10.05
N SER A 10 -5.90 2.03 -10.64
CA SER A 10 -7.10 2.47 -9.93
C SER A 10 -7.96 1.29 -9.45
N LEU A 11 -8.15 0.26 -10.29
CA LEU A 11 -8.84 -0.98 -9.92
C LEU A 11 -8.09 -1.74 -8.82
N ALA A 12 -6.75 -1.82 -8.91
CA ALA A 12 -5.93 -2.43 -7.88
C ALA A 12 -6.10 -1.74 -6.51
N LEU A 13 -6.15 -0.41 -6.49
CA LEU A 13 -6.39 0.38 -5.27
C LEU A 13 -7.82 0.21 -4.75
N ALA A 14 -8.82 0.09 -5.64
CA ALA A 14 -10.19 -0.19 -5.23
C ALA A 14 -10.29 -1.57 -4.55
N GLY A 15 -9.72 -2.61 -5.17
CA GLY A 15 -9.66 -3.95 -4.59
C GLY A 15 -8.95 -3.97 -3.23
N LEU A 16 -7.82 -3.28 -3.10
CA LEU A 16 -7.12 -3.11 -1.83
C LEU A 16 -8.02 -2.52 -0.74
N ARG A 17 -8.73 -1.43 -1.05
CA ARG A 17 -9.60 -0.75 -0.09
C ARG A 17 -10.78 -1.60 0.34
N ILE A 18 -11.37 -2.36 -0.58
CA ILE A 18 -12.45 -3.30 -0.29
C ILE A 18 -11.95 -4.36 0.69
N VAL A 19 -10.84 -5.03 0.37
CA VAL A 19 -10.25 -6.06 1.25
C VAL A 19 -9.93 -5.51 2.63
N ASN A 20 -9.31 -4.33 2.72
CA ASN A 20 -8.98 -3.72 4.02
C ASN A 20 -10.22 -3.31 4.82
N ARG A 21 -11.30 -2.86 4.16
CA ARG A 21 -12.57 -2.55 4.84
C ARG A 21 -13.23 -3.82 5.34
N THR A 22 -13.32 -4.86 4.52
CA THR A 22 -13.90 -6.14 4.90
C THR A 22 -13.12 -6.79 6.03
N SER A 23 -11.78 -6.79 5.98
CA SER A 23 -10.93 -7.30 7.07
C SER A 23 -11.19 -6.61 8.40
N ARG A 24 -11.33 -5.27 8.39
CA ARG A 24 -11.62 -4.49 9.60
C ARG A 24 -13.04 -4.73 10.11
N ALA A 25 -14.02 -4.78 9.22
CA ALA A 25 -15.41 -5.06 9.57
C ALA A 25 -15.58 -6.45 10.20
N LEU A 26 -14.81 -7.44 9.74
CA LEU A 26 -14.82 -8.81 10.29
C LEU A 26 -13.93 -8.99 11.53
N GLY A 27 -13.20 -7.96 11.97
CA GLY A 27 -12.32 -8.05 13.14
C GLY A 27 -11.07 -8.93 12.95
N VAL A 28 -10.78 -9.42 11.74
CA VAL A 28 -9.66 -10.33 11.46
C VAL A 28 -8.32 -9.60 11.25
N GLY A 29 -8.31 -8.27 11.42
CA GLY A 29 -7.12 -7.42 11.35
C GLY A 29 -7.28 -6.25 10.37
N GLN A 30 -6.16 -5.54 10.10
CA GLN A 30 -6.16 -4.33 9.25
C GLN A 30 -6.28 -4.61 7.74
N GLY A 31 -6.16 -5.87 7.33
CA GLY A 31 -6.22 -6.30 5.93
C GLY A 31 -5.02 -5.86 5.07
N THR A 32 -4.06 -5.10 5.61
CA THR A 32 -2.95 -4.47 4.87
C THR A 32 -2.16 -5.43 4.01
N VAL A 33 -1.82 -6.63 4.52
CA VAL A 33 -1.09 -7.65 3.75
C VAL A 33 -1.98 -8.27 2.66
N ALA A 34 -3.21 -8.66 3.00
CA ALA A 34 -4.15 -9.29 2.06
C ALA A 34 -4.54 -8.32 0.92
N GLY A 35 -4.90 -7.09 1.26
CA GLY A 35 -5.22 -6.04 0.31
C GLY A 35 -4.04 -5.71 -0.61
N GLY A 36 -2.82 -5.68 -0.07
CA GLY A 36 -1.60 -5.53 -0.86
C GLY A 36 -1.40 -6.66 -1.87
N ARG A 37 -1.60 -7.92 -1.47
CA ARG A 37 -1.52 -9.09 -2.37
C ARG A 37 -2.57 -9.06 -3.47
N VAL A 38 -3.80 -8.62 -3.18
CA VAL A 38 -4.86 -8.46 -4.19
C VAL A 38 -4.51 -7.35 -5.16
N ALA A 39 -4.06 -6.20 -4.66
CA ALA A 39 -3.67 -5.07 -5.49
C ALA A 39 -2.54 -5.43 -6.46
N LEU A 40 -1.52 -6.14 -5.97
CA LEU A 40 -0.38 -6.58 -6.79
C LEU A 40 -0.75 -7.67 -7.81
N ARG A 41 -1.78 -8.48 -7.55
CA ARG A 41 -2.33 -9.41 -8.55
C ARG A 41 -3.05 -8.66 -9.68
N ILE A 42 -3.74 -7.57 -9.38
CA ILE A 42 -4.45 -6.75 -10.37
C ILE A 42 -3.46 -5.89 -11.18
N ASP A 43 -2.49 -5.25 -10.51
CA ASP A 43 -1.42 -4.50 -11.17
C ASP A 43 -0.06 -4.81 -10.54
N PRO A 44 0.75 -5.71 -11.14
CA PRO A 44 2.10 -6.04 -10.66
C PRO A 44 3.06 -4.84 -10.62
N GLN A 45 2.75 -3.78 -11.38
CA GLN A 45 3.56 -2.57 -11.46
C GLN A 45 3.05 -1.45 -10.51
N LEU A 46 2.06 -1.74 -9.66
CA LEU A 46 1.41 -0.75 -8.79
C LEU A 46 2.40 -0.01 -7.89
N VAL A 47 3.28 -0.74 -7.21
CA VAL A 47 4.27 -0.14 -6.29
C VAL A 47 5.20 0.79 -7.06
N ARG A 48 5.76 0.35 -8.20
CA ARG A 48 6.62 1.16 -9.07
C ARG A 48 5.92 2.46 -9.51
N ARG A 49 4.64 2.38 -9.88
CA ARG A 49 3.86 3.55 -10.33
C ARG A 49 3.56 4.51 -9.20
N MET A 50 3.24 3.98 -8.01
CA MET A 50 2.96 4.80 -6.83
C MET A 50 4.21 5.45 -6.25
N SER A 51 5.37 4.83 -6.44
CA SER A 51 6.64 5.31 -5.92
C SER A 51 7.34 6.31 -6.83
N ALA A 52 7.07 6.29 -8.15
CA ALA A 52 7.78 7.05 -9.19
C ALA A 52 7.91 8.57 -8.96
N ARG A 53 7.07 9.19 -8.12
CA ARG A 53 7.10 10.63 -7.83
C ARG A 53 7.04 10.94 -6.34
N ARG A 54 7.51 10.03 -5.50
CA ARG A 54 7.57 10.20 -4.04
C ARG A 54 9.03 10.26 -3.59
N ARG A 55 9.31 11.08 -2.58
CA ARG A 55 10.54 10.93 -1.80
C ARG A 55 10.40 9.66 -0.96
N ILE A 56 11.38 8.77 -1.07
CA ILE A 56 11.37 7.47 -0.40
C ILE A 56 12.53 7.45 0.60
N VAL A 57 12.22 7.14 1.86
CA VAL A 57 13.21 6.95 2.93
C VAL A 57 13.12 5.50 3.38
N LEU A 58 14.24 4.79 3.40
CA LEU A 58 14.34 3.42 3.90
C LEU A 58 14.79 3.44 5.36
N VAL A 59 13.92 2.98 6.26
CA VAL A 59 14.24 2.78 7.67
C VAL A 59 14.48 1.29 7.91
N THR A 60 15.70 0.92 8.30
CA THR A 60 16.10 -0.47 8.59
C THR A 60 16.71 -0.58 9.99
N GLY A 61 16.78 -1.81 10.52
CA GLY A 61 17.28 -2.10 11.86
C GLY A 61 16.66 -3.38 12.43
N THR A 62 17.34 -4.01 13.39
CA THR A 62 16.83 -5.23 14.06
C THR A 62 15.55 -4.92 14.85
N ASN A 63 15.53 -3.82 15.59
CA ASN A 63 14.40 -3.31 16.36
C ASN A 63 14.08 -1.85 16.00
N GLY A 64 12.98 -1.30 16.50
CA GLY A 64 12.68 0.15 16.41
C GLY A 64 12.20 0.70 15.07
N LYS A 65 12.18 -0.11 13.98
CA LYS A 65 11.77 0.32 12.63
C LYS A 65 10.45 1.11 12.59
N THR A 66 9.39 0.55 13.20
CA THR A 66 8.06 1.16 13.20
C THR A 66 8.04 2.47 14.00
N THR A 67 8.65 2.48 15.19
CA THR A 67 8.73 3.67 16.05
C THR A 67 9.50 4.79 15.36
N THR A 68 10.69 4.51 14.81
CA THR A 68 11.47 5.52 14.08
C THR A 68 10.72 6.02 12.85
N THR A 69 10.03 5.15 12.11
CA THR A 69 9.22 5.57 10.95
C THR A 69 8.12 6.56 11.36
N ALA A 70 7.47 6.34 12.50
CA ALA A 70 6.42 7.23 13.02
C ALA A 70 6.93 8.57 13.57
N LEU A 71 8.24 8.72 13.79
CA LEU A 71 8.87 9.98 14.21
C LEU A 71 9.41 10.80 13.02
N VAL A 72 9.72 10.12 11.91
CA VAL A 72 10.23 10.74 10.67
C VAL A 72 9.10 11.33 9.81
N VAL A 73 7.89 10.79 9.93
CA VAL A 73 6.68 11.15 9.14
C VAL A 73 5.67 11.85 10.03
#